data_AF-A0AA38G3P0-F1
#
_entry.id   AF-A0AA38G3P0-F1
#
_cell.length_a   1.000
_cell.length_b   1.000
_cell.length_c   1.000
_cell.angle_alpha   90.00
_cell.angle_beta   90.00
_cell.angle_gamma   90.00
#
_symmetry.space_group_name_H-M   'P 1'
#
loop_
_entity.id
_entity.type
_entity.pdbx_description
1 polymer ?
#
loop_
_entity_poly.entity_id
_entity_poly.type
_entity_poly.pdbx_seq_one_letter_code
_entity_poly.pdbx_strand_id
1 'polypeptide(L)' 'IPNSVLLKIEKVARTFLWQGLSTERKFHLANWDLVKLPKKQGGLGILDMAIQNMALGAKLVWNFISDNSRLSFQ' A
#
# COMPACT_ATOMS: atom_id res chain seq x y z
N ILE A 1 -3.05 -4.99 -9.64
CA ILE A 1 -3.79 -5.78 -8.63
C ILE A 1 -5.22 -5.23 -8.51
N PRO A 2 -6.26 -6.08 -8.41
CA PRO A 2 -7.64 -5.63 -8.21
C PRO A 2 -7.85 -4.90 -6.87
N ASN A 3 -8.72 -3.89 -6.85
CA ASN A 3 -9.00 -3.10 -5.65
C ASN A 3 -9.50 -3.93 -4.46
N SER A 4 -10.26 -4.98 -4.70
CA SER A 4 -10.77 -5.88 -3.64
C SER A 4 -9.65 -6.55 -2.83
N VAL A 5 -8.51 -6.84 -3.46
CA VAL A 5 -7.34 -7.41 -2.79
C VAL A 5 -6.64 -6.34 -1.95
N LEU A 6 -6.51 -5.12 -2.48
CA LEU A 6 -5.92 -4.00 -1.74
C LEU A 6 -6.73 -3.68 -0.48
N LEU A 7 -8.06 -3.67 -0.57
CA LEU A 7 -8.96 -3.48 0.57
C LEU A 7 -8.82 -4.58 1.63
N LYS A 8 -8.60 -5.84 1.24
CA LYS A 8 -8.35 -6.94 2.19
C LYS A 8 -7.03 -6.72 2.94
N ILE A 9 -5.97 -6.31 2.24
CA ILE A 9 -4.67 -6.03 2.85
C ILE A 9 -4.79 -4.84 3.81
N GLU A 10 -5.44 -3.75 3.40
CA GLU A 10 -5.68 -2.61 4.28
C GLU A 10 -6.50 -2.99 5.53
N LYS A 11 -7.48 -3.87 5.38
CA LYS A 11 -8.26 -4.39 6.51
C LYS A 11 -7.36 -5.13 7.49
N VAL A 12 -6.47 -6.00 7.02
CA VAL A 12 -5.50 -6.71 7.87
C VAL A 12 -4.57 -5.72 8.59
N ALA A 13 -4.04 -4.73 7.87
CA ALA A 13 -3.18 -3.70 8.44
C ALA A 13 -3.91 -2.86 9.51
N ARG A 14 -5.17 -2.46 9.25
CA ARG A 14 -6.04 -1.78 10.23
C ARG A 14 -6.27 -2.62 11.47
N THR A 15 -6.64 -3.87 11.28
CA THR A 15 -6.89 -4.79 12.40
C THR A 15 -5.63 -4.95 13.24
N PHE A 16 -4.48 -5.18 12.61
CA PHE A 16 -3.21 -5.27 13.32
C PHE A 16 -2.87 -3.99 14.09
N LEU A 17 -3.02 -2.82 13.47
CA LEU A 17 -2.69 -1.54 14.11
C LEU A 17 -3.53 -1.27 15.36
N TRP A 18 -4.83 -1.57 15.31
CA TRP A 18 -5.77 -1.21 16.39
C TRP A 18 -6.05 -2.32 17.38
N GLN A 19 -6.04 -3.58 16.95
CA GLN A 19 -6.35 -4.75 17.79
C GLN A 19 -5.08 -5.50 18.21
N GLY A 20 -3.97 -5.34 17.49
CA GLY A 20 -2.75 -6.13 17.71
C GLY A 20 -3.02 -7.61 17.40
N LEU A 21 -2.49 -8.49 18.26
CA LEU A 21 -2.76 -9.94 18.23
C LEU A 21 -3.97 -10.33 19.09
N SER A 22 -4.65 -9.36 19.71
CA SER A 22 -5.83 -9.64 20.53
C SER A 22 -7.02 -9.95 19.64
N THR A 23 -7.84 -10.91 20.06
CA THR A 23 -9.13 -11.23 19.45
C THR A 23 -10.24 -10.27 19.87
N GLU A 24 -9.98 -9.38 20.84
CA GLU A 24 -10.95 -8.40 21.31
C GLU A 24 -11.04 -7.20 20.36
N ARG A 25 -12.27 -6.80 20.04
CA ARG A 25 -12.54 -5.63 19.20
C ARG A 25 -12.20 -4.35 19.99
N LYS A 26 -11.06 -3.76 19.65
CA LYS A 26 -10.68 -2.40 20.09
C LYS A 26 -11.24 -1.34 19.13
N PHE A 27 -11.61 -0.18 19.68
CA PHE A 27 -12.09 0.96 18.90
C PHE A 27 -10.98 1.49 17.97
N HIS A 28 -11.36 1.90 16.75
CA HIS A 28 -10.45 2.57 15.83
C HIS A 28 -10.15 3.98 16.35
N LEU A 29 -8.92 4.22 16.77
CA LEU A 29 -8.53 5.46 17.46
C LEU A 29 -8.25 6.64 16.50
N ALA A 30 -8.08 6.38 15.20
CA ALA A 30 -7.84 7.42 14.21
C ALA A 30 -8.44 7.08 12.84
N ASN A 31 -8.84 8.12 12.09
CA ASN A 31 -9.23 8.00 10.69
C ASN A 31 -8.05 7.43 9.88
N TRP A 32 -8.33 6.42 9.06
CA TRP A 32 -7.31 5.78 8.26
C TRP A 32 -6.69 6.69 7.20
N ASP A 33 -7.44 7.65 6.67
CA ASP A 33 -6.87 8.62 5.73
C ASP A 33 -5.81 9.50 6.38
N LEU A 34 -5.96 9.79 7.68
CA LEU A 34 -4.95 10.50 8.46
C LEU A 34 -3.76 9.59 8.80
N VAL A 35 -4.02 8.32 9.12
CA VAL A 35 -2.96 7.31 9.36
C VAL A 35 -2.02 7.16 8.16
N LYS A 36 -2.56 7.25 6.94
CA LYS A 36 -1.77 7.14 5.70
C LYS A 36 -0.86 8.33 5.43
N LEU A 37 -1.12 9.49 6.04
CA LEU A 37 -0.29 10.67 5.82
C LEU A 37 1.14 10.48 6.37
N PRO A 38 2.15 11.15 5.80
CA PRO A 38 3.49 11.17 6.35
C PRO A 38 3.51 11.62 7.82
N LYS A 39 4.50 11.14 8.59
CA LYS A 39 4.70 11.56 9.99
C LYS A 39 4.81 13.08 10.16
N LYS A 40 5.40 13.78 9.19
CA LYS A 40 5.51 15.25 9.17
C LYS A 40 4.15 15.97 9.07
N GLN A 41 3.11 15.27 8.62
CA GLN A 41 1.74 15.78 8.46
C GLN A 41 0.79 15.21 9.54
N GLY A 42 1.33 14.63 10.62
CA GLY A 42 0.54 14.10 11.74
C GLY A 42 -0.01 12.68 11.53
N GLY A 43 0.35 12.01 10.42
CA GLY A 43 0.00 10.61 10.20
C GLY A 43 1.05 9.62 10.70
N LEU A 44 0.85 8.33 10.43
CA LEU A 44 1.81 7.27 10.77
C LEU A 44 2.77 6.94 9.63
N GLY A 45 2.51 7.46 8.43
CA GLY A 45 3.28 7.18 7.21
C GLY A 45 3.00 5.79 6.64
N ILE A 46 1.84 5.20 6.94
CA ILE A 46 1.43 3.93 6.32
C ILE A 46 1.12 4.20 4.85
N LEU A 47 1.85 3.54 3.95
CA LEU A 47 1.71 3.80 2.52
C LEU A 47 0.32 3.37 2.02
N ASP A 48 -0.30 4.22 1.20
CA ASP A 48 -1.54 3.91 0.52
C ASP A 48 -1.32 2.78 -0.51
N MET A 49 -2.03 1.66 -0.33
CA MET A 49 -1.84 0.47 -1.15
C MET A 49 -2.25 0.68 -2.61
N ALA A 50 -3.19 1.59 -2.89
CA ALA A 50 -3.57 1.93 -4.26
C ALA A 50 -2.45 2.68 -4.97
N ILE A 51 -1.82 3.64 -4.29
CA ILE A 51 -0.66 4.37 -4.79
C ILE A 51 0.52 3.40 -5.01
N GLN A 52 0.76 2.50 -4.07
CA GLN A 52 1.81 1.48 -4.21
C GLN A 52 1.57 0.55 -5.40
N ASN A 53 0.35 0.07 -5.60
CA ASN A 53 0.01 -0.78 -6.74
C ASN A 53 0.19 -0.05 -8.09
N MET A 54 -0.15 1.24 -8.14
CA MET A 54 0.09 2.07 -9.34
C MET A 54 1.59 2.25 -9.60
N ALA A 55 2.37 2.60 -8.56
CA ALA A 55 3.82 2.81 -8.68
C ALA A 55 4.55 1.51 -9.09
N LEU A 56 4.17 0.37 -8.52
CA LEU A 56 4.69 -0.94 -8.90
C LEU A 56 4.32 -1.30 -10.34
N GLY A 57 3.09 -1.01 -10.76
CA GLY A 57 2.66 -1.17 -12.16
C GLY A 57 3.51 -0.33 -13.11
N ALA A 58 3.73 0.94 -12.79
CA ALA A 58 4.58 1.83 -13.59
C ALA A 58 6.04 1.32 -13.65
N LYS A 59 6.59 0.85 -12.53
CA LYS A 59 7.93 0.24 -12.48
C LYS A 59 8.02 -1.02 -13.34
N LEU A 60 7.01 -1.89 -13.32
CA LEU A 60 6.97 -3.09 -14.14
C LEU A 60 6.93 -2.74 -15.64
N VAL A 61 6.09 -1.78 -16.03
CA VAL A 61 6.03 -1.28 -17.42
C VAL A 61 7.36 -0.69 -17.85
N TRP A 62 7.98 0.14 -17.00
CA TRP A 62 9.29 0.72 -17.25
C TRP A 62 10.36 -0.34 -17.49
N ASN A 63 10.41 -1.36 -16.63
CA ASN A 63 11.35 -2.46 -16.77
C ASN A 63 11.10 -3.23 -18.07
N PHE A 64 9.84 -3.50 -18.43
CA PHE A 64 9.50 -4.19 -19.66
C PHE A 64 9.94 -3.43 -20.92
N ILE A 65 9.74 -2.11 -20.95
CA ILE A 65 10.21 -1.26 -22.06
C ILE A 65 11.75 -1.25 -22.11
N SER A 66 12.38 -1.07 -20.95
CA SER A 66 13.84 -1.01 -20.83
C SER A 66 14.51 -2.34 -21.22
N ASP A 67 13.94 -3.48 -20.84
CA ASP A 67 14.50 -4.80 -21.17
C ASP A 67 14.30 -5.15 -22.65
N ASN A 68 13.16 -4.81 -23.26
CA ASN A 68 12.98 -4.98 -24.71
C ASN A 68 13.95 -4.09 -25.52
N SER A 69 14.22 -2.88 -25.04
CA SER A 69 15.23 -2.02 -25.66
C SER A 69 16.65 -2.60 -25.54
N ARG A 70 16.93 -3.49 -24.58
CA ARG A 70 18.24 -4.16 -24.46
C ARG A 70 18.37 -5.36 -25.38
N LEU A 71 17.27 -6.06 -25.67
CA LEU A 71 17.24 -7.24 -26.52
C LEU A 71 17.24 -6.91 -28.03
N SER A 72 16.79 -5.71 -28.42
CA SER A 72 16.78 -5.27 -29.83
C SER A 72 18.11 -4.70 -30.34
N PHE A 73 19.15 -4.63 -29.50
CA PHE A 73 20.51 -4.19 -29.86
C PHE A 73 21.58 -5.29 -29.69
N GLN A 74 21.18 -6.57 -29.69
CA GLN A 74 22.10 -7.70 -29.84
C GLN A 74 22.00 -8.31 -31.24
#